data_AF-A0A246U0H7-F1
#
_entry.id   AF-A0A246U0H7-F1
#
_cell.length_a   1.000
_cell.length_b   1.000
_cell.length_c   1.000
_cell.angle_alpha   90.00
_cell.angle_beta   90.00
_cell.angle_gamma   90.00
#
_symmetry.space_group_name_H-M   'P 1'
#
loop_
_entity.id
_entity.type
_entity.pdbx_description
1 polymer ?
#
loop_
_entity_poly.entity_id
_entity_poly.type
_entity_poly.pdbx_seq_one_letter_code
_entity_poly.pdbx_strand_id
1 'polypeptide(L)' 'MSNYREERRFRCQNDGGKTYVVIQQIRISGQNAASPKTDYMTEDGEIVNRLDEDHFLLLIDGQILHIPHVSDADH' A
#
# COMPACT_ATOMS: atom_id res chain seq x y z
N MET A 1 -3.87 -18.34 -13.36
CA MET A 1 -4.53 -17.96 -12.09
C MET A 1 -3.58 -17.04 -11.35
N SER A 2 -4.02 -15.84 -10.96
CA SER A 2 -3.18 -14.93 -10.17
C SER A 2 -2.92 -15.56 -8.80
N ASN A 3 -1.66 -15.60 -8.37
CA ASN A 3 -1.27 -16.11 -7.06
C ASN A 3 -1.54 -15.11 -5.93
N TYR A 4 -2.23 -14.01 -6.22
CA TYR A 4 -2.46 -12.88 -5.32
C TYR A 4 -3.93 -12.50 -5.27
N ARG A 5 -4.39 -12.14 -4.07
CA ARG A 5 -5.72 -11.60 -3.79
C ARG A 5 -5.56 -10.20 -3.21
N GLU A 6 -6.29 -9.23 -3.75
CA GLU A 6 -6.42 -7.91 -3.16
C GLU A 6 -7.24 -7.99 -1.87
N GLU A 7 -6.75 -7.37 -0.79
CA GLU A 7 -7.45 -7.34 0.50
C GLU A 7 -8.00 -5.95 0.85
N ARG A 8 -7.23 -4.90 0.55
CA ARG A 8 -7.53 -3.54 1.00
C ARG A 8 -6.87 -2.52 0.09
N ARG A 9 -7.46 -1.33 0.01
CA ARG A 9 -6.87 -0.14 -0.61
C ARG A 9 -6.71 0.96 0.42
N PHE A 10 -5.62 1.71 0.30
CA PHE A 10 -5.34 2.90 1.09
C PHE A 10 -5.24 4.09 0.14
N ARG A 11 -6.00 5.15 0.44
CA ARG A 11 -5.84 6.42 -0.26
C ARG A 11 -4.77 7.19 0.48
N CYS A 12 -3.66 7.47 -0.18
CA CYS A 12 -2.50 8.12 0.41
C CYS A 12 -2.20 9.43 -0.33
N GLN A 13 -1.41 10.29 0.28
CA GLN A 13 -0.85 11.49 -0.35
C GLN A 13 0.65 11.57 -0.08
N ASN A 14 1.40 12.13 -1.02
CA ASN A 14 2.78 12.52 -0.74
C ASN A 14 2.85 13.94 -0.17
N ASP A 15 4.05 14.38 0.21
CA ASP A 15 4.30 15.75 0.73
C ASP A 15 3.92 16.86 -0.27
N GLY A 16 3.87 16.54 -1.57
CA GLY A 16 3.43 17.46 -2.62
C GLY A 16 1.91 17.52 -2.83
N GLY A 17 1.12 16.80 -2.01
CA GLY A 17 -0.34 16.73 -2.13
C GLY A 17 -0.85 15.84 -3.28
N LYS A 18 0.02 15.15 -4.01
CA LYS A 18 -0.39 14.19 -5.04
C LYS A 18 -0.98 12.96 -4.35
N THR A 19 -2.15 12.55 -4.82
CA THR A 19 -2.86 11.38 -4.30
C THR A 19 -2.39 10.09 -4.97
N TYR A 20 -2.25 9.04 -4.18
CA TYR A 20 -1.90 7.68 -4.58
C TYR A 20 -2.93 6.70 -4.00
N VAL A 21 -3.12 5.57 -4.67
CA VAL A 21 -3.86 4.43 -4.13
C VAL A 21 -2.91 3.28 -3.95
N VAL A 22 -2.68 2.88 -2.71
CA VAL A 22 -1.87 1.71 -2.34
C VAL A 22 -2.78 0.52 -2.13
N ILE A 23 -2.51 -0.56 -2.86
CA ILE A 23 -3.26 -1.82 -2.82
C ILE A 23 -2.48 -2.83 -1.99
N GLN A 24 -3.11 -3.34 -0.94
CA GLN A 24 -2.62 -4.48 -0.17
C GLN A 24 -3.03 -5.79 -0.85
N GLN A 25 -2.05 -6.64 -1.11
CA GLN A 25 -2.27 -7.95 -1.72
C GLN A 25 -1.69 -9.05 -0.84
N ILE A 26 -2.43 -10.15 -0.69
CA ILE A 26 -1.96 -11.37 -0.03
C ILE A 26 -1.70 -12.43 -1.08
N ARG A 27 -0.53 -13.06 -0.99
CA ARG A 27 -0.22 -14.23 -1.81
C ARG A 27 -1.02 -15.43 -1.33
N ILE A 28 -1.91 -15.95 -2.18
CA ILE A 28 -2.85 -17.05 -1.87
C ILE A 28 -2.31 -18.43 -2.25
N SER A 29 -1.25 -18.53 -3.05
CA SER A 29 -0.59 -19.80 -3.35
C SER A 29 0.82 -19.64 -3.94
N GLY A 30 1.68 -20.61 -3.65
CA GLY A 30 3.05 -20.70 -4.15
C GLY A 30 3.79 -21.80 -3.41
N GLN A 31 4.37 -22.75 -4.14
CA GLN A 31 4.95 -24.01 -3.62
C GLN A 31 6.06 -23.85 -2.54
N ASN A 32 6.49 -22.64 -2.22
CA ASN A 32 7.56 -22.32 -1.26
C ASN A 32 7.22 -21.20 -0.25
N ALA A 33 5.95 -20.81 -0.08
CA ALA A 33 5.59 -19.74 0.85
C ALA A 33 5.40 -20.29 2.27
N ALA A 34 6.44 -20.19 3.11
CA ALA A 34 6.41 -20.58 4.53
C ALA A 34 5.40 -19.78 5.39
N SER A 35 4.81 -18.72 4.83
CA SER A 35 3.75 -17.91 5.44
C SER A 35 3.06 -17.04 4.38
N PRO A 36 1.79 -16.63 4.60
CA PRO A 36 1.13 -15.65 3.73
C PRO A 36 1.92 -14.34 3.76
N LYS A 37 2.51 -13.97 2.62
CA LYS A 37 3.21 -12.69 2.45
C LYS A 37 2.22 -11.64 1.98
N THR A 38 2.24 -10.50 2.68
CA THR A 38 1.53 -9.29 2.24
C THR A 38 2.51 -8.43 1.44
N ASP A 39 2.11 -8.06 0.23
CA ASP A 39 2.81 -7.10 -0.61
C ASP A 39 1.91 -5.87 -0.80
N TYR A 40 2.52 -4.73 -1.11
CA TYR A 40 1.81 -3.47 -1.36
C TYR A 40 2.30 -2.86 -2.68
N MET A 41 1.39 -2.29 -3.46
CA MET A 41 1.73 -1.62 -4.72
C MET A 41 0.78 -0.47 -5.02
N THR A 42 1.17 0.45 -5.89
CA THR A 42 0.26 1.48 -6.44
C THR A 42 -0.67 0.89 -7.51
N GLU A 43 -1.72 1.61 -7.88
CA GLU A 43 -2.57 1.25 -9.04
C GLU A 43 -1.78 1.15 -10.36
N ASP A 44 -0.68 1.90 -10.46
CA ASP A 44 0.23 1.88 -11.60
C ASP A 44 1.22 0.70 -11.56
N GLY A 45 1.16 -0.13 -10.52
CA GLY A 45 2.00 -1.33 -10.36
C GLY A 45 3.38 -1.06 -9.75
N GLU A 46 3.61 0.12 -9.18
CA GLU A 46 4.85 0.45 -8.48
C GLU A 46 4.86 -0.21 -7.10
N ILE A 47 5.97 -0.83 -6.71
CA ILE A 47 6.07 -1.52 -5.42
C ILE A 47 6.25 -0.51 -4.29
N VAL A 48 5.51 -0.71 -3.20
CA VAL A 48 5.65 0.08 -1.98
C VAL A 48 5.93 -0.81 -0.76
N ASN A 49 6.69 -0.28 0.18
CA ASN A 49 6.88 -0.90 1.49
C ASN A 49 6.01 -0.18 2.52
N ARG A 50 5.35 -0.94 3.40
CA ARG A 50 4.67 -0.35 4.56
C ARG A 50 5.71 -0.05 5.64
N LEU A 51 5.77 1.21 6.07
CA LEU A 51 6.68 1.67 7.13
C LEU A 51 6.03 1.49 8.49
N ASP A 52 4.78 1.92 8.61
CA ASP A 52 3.95 1.79 9.82
C ASP A 52 2.45 1.75 9.44
N GLU A 53 1.57 2.04 10.39
CA GLU A 53 0.12 2.00 10.16
C GLU A 53 -0.37 3.02 9.13
N ASP A 54 0.30 4.17 9.03
CA ASP A 54 -0.14 5.34 8.26
C ASP A 54 0.82 5.72 7.12
N HIS A 55 2.00 5.10 7.07
CA HIS A 55 3.06 5.46 6.14
C HIS A 55 3.48 4.32 5.22
N PHE A 56 3.69 4.67 3.95
CA PHE A 56 4.28 3.80 2.93
C PHE A 56 5.49 4.48 2.28
N LEU A 57 6.46 3.68 1.87
CA LEU A 57 7.61 4.09 1.06
C LEU A 57 7.43 3.59 -0.37
N LEU A 58 7.33 4.52 -1.31
CA LEU A 58 7.38 4.24 -2.74
C LEU A 58 8.84 3.94 -3.14
N LEU A 59 9.11 2.73 -3.62
CA LEU A 59 10.48 2.26 -3.79
C LEU A 59 11.19 2.82 -5.03
N ILE A 60 10.44 3.27 -6.04
CA ILE A 60 11.03 3.73 -7.29
C ILE A 60 11.78 5.06 -7.13
N ASP A 61 11.31 5.95 -6.26
CA ASP A 61 11.85 7.29 -6.05
C ASP A 61 12.16 7.62 -4.57
N GLY A 62 11.84 6.71 -3.64
CA GLY A 62 12.06 6.90 -2.20
C GLY A 62 11.05 7.84 -1.53
N GLN A 63 9.93 8.13 -2.18
CA GLN A 63 8.90 9.02 -1.64
C GLN A 63 8.10 8.37 -0.52
N ILE A 64 7.77 9.15 0.52
CA ILE A 64 6.85 8.73 1.57
C ILE A 64 5.42 9.12 1.19
N LEU A 65 4.51 8.17 1.37
CA LEU A 65 3.07 8.33 1.20
C LEU A 65 2.40 8.23 2.57
N HIS A 66 1.51 9.16 2.86
CA HIS A 66 0.79 9.29 4.13
C HIS A 66 -0.68 8.96 3.90
N ILE A 67 -1.28 8.15 4.77
CA ILE A 67 -2.73 8.02 4.87
C ILE A 67 -3.24 9.29 5.55
N PRO A 68 -4.09 10.10 4.90
CA PRO A 68 -4.63 11.30 5.52
C PRO A 68 -5.59 10.88 6.63
N HIS A 69 -5.25 11.22 7.87
CA HIS A 69 -6.21 11.21 8.96
C HIS A 69 -7.20 12.34 8.74
N VAL A 70 -8.40 12.00 8.29
CA VAL A 70 -9.51 12.94 8.36
C VAL A 70 -9.77 13.13 9.85
N SER A 71 -9.21 14.18 10.43
CA SER A 71 -9.60 14.58 11.78
C SER A 71 -11.08 14.90 11.69
N ASP A 72 -11.91 14.15 12.43
CA ASP A 72 -13.34 14.37 12.66
C ASP A 72 -13.56 15.70 13.42
N ALA A 73 -13.09 16.80 12.84
CA ALA A 73 -13.19 18.15 13.36
C ALA A 73 -14.16 18.96 12.48
N ASP A 74 -15.38 18.45 12.32
CA ASP A 74 -16.54 19.22 11.88
C ASP A 74 -17.80 18.57 12.48
N HIS A 75 -18.09 18.92 13.74
CA HIS A 75 -19.39 18.68 14.39
C HIS A 75 -19.99 20.02 14.78
#